data_AF-A0A1W6SPM4-F1
#
_entry.id   AF-A0A1W6SPM4-F1
#
_cell.length_a   1.000
_cell.length_b   1.000
_cell.length_c   1.000
_cell.angle_alpha   90.00
_cell.angle_beta   90.00
_cell.angle_gamma   90.00
#
_symmetry.space_group_name_H-M   'P 1'
#
loop_
_entity.id
_entity.type
_entity.pdbx_description
1 polymer ?
#
loop_
_entity_poly.entity_id
_entity_poly.type
_entity_poly.pdbx_seq_one_letter_code
_entity_poly.pdbx_strand_id
1 'polypeptide(L)'
;MRLQVTYIQLLCALFYFNNANAQATPDYQCRVERIDTASTAPSSSRKYQEEEHVGKQFTVERRTGLMAGVLKNSYATKPIVIDHGSTENSFKVISTMRRDEGAGLGSSIYALTINEFEQSPKKSFIFLRNDFVYFGYCEHF
;
A
#
# COMPACT_ATOMS: atom_id res chain seq x y z
N MET A 1 -11.13 -55.91 -29.86
CA MET A 1 -9.86 -55.40 -29.29
C MET A 1 -9.38 -54.11 -29.98
N ARG A 2 -10.29 -53.14 -30.23
CA ARG A 2 -9.94 -51.81 -30.80
C ARG A 2 -10.55 -50.62 -30.03
N LEU A 3 -11.41 -50.86 -29.04
CA LEU A 3 -12.07 -49.80 -28.26
C LEU A 3 -11.40 -49.45 -26.91
N GLN A 4 -10.44 -50.25 -26.44
CA GLN A 4 -9.79 -50.00 -25.13
C GLN A 4 -8.55 -49.09 -25.22
N VAL A 5 -8.01 -48.87 -26.42
CA VAL A 5 -6.76 -48.08 -26.60
C VAL A 5 -7.04 -46.57 -26.62
N THR A 6 -8.27 -46.15 -26.94
CA THR A 6 -8.65 -44.73 -27.05
C THR A 6 -8.86 -44.03 -25.70
N TYR A 7 -9.15 -44.78 -24.63
CA TYR A 7 -9.42 -44.18 -23.31
C TYR A 7 -8.15 -43.79 -22.54
N ILE A 8 -7.02 -44.43 -22.82
CA ILE A 8 -5.77 -44.18 -22.10
C ILE A 8 -5.13 -42.84 -22.53
N GLN A 9 -5.35 -42.37 -23.76
CA GLN A 9 -4.84 -41.08 -24.20
C GLN A 9 -5.67 -39.87 -23.74
N LEU A 10 -6.94 -40.06 -23.38
CA LEU A 10 -7.79 -38.96 -22.88
C LEU A 10 -7.58 -38.65 -21.39
N LEU A 11 -6.99 -39.56 -20.62
CA LEU A 11 -6.76 -39.38 -19.17
C LEU A 11 -5.48 -38.59 -18.84
N CYS A 12 -4.53 -38.46 -19.77
CA CYS A 12 -3.30 -37.71 -19.56
C CYS A 12 -3.42 -36.20 -19.83
N ALA A 13 -4.50 -35.73 -20.47
CA ALA A 13 -4.66 -34.32 -20.82
C ALA A 13 -5.19 -33.44 -19.66
N LEU A 14 -5.65 -34.03 -18.56
CA LEU A 14 -6.32 -33.31 -17.46
C LEU A 14 -5.40 -32.93 -16.29
N PHE A 15 -4.09 -33.21 -16.37
CA PHE A 15 -3.13 -32.91 -15.29
C PHE A 15 -2.09 -31.83 -15.64
N TYR A 16 -2.34 -31.02 -16.68
CA TYR A 16 -1.65 -29.73 -16.82
C TYR A 16 -2.35 -28.66 -15.97
N PHE A 17 -2.44 -28.89 -14.65
CA PHE A 17 -2.63 -27.79 -13.71
C PHE A 17 -1.34 -26.97 -13.75
N ASN A 18 -1.36 -25.92 -14.57
CA ASN A 18 -0.40 -24.84 -14.52
C ASN A 18 -0.39 -24.33 -13.07
N ASN A 19 0.64 -24.72 -12.31
CA ASN A 19 1.04 -24.01 -11.10
C ASN A 19 1.58 -22.65 -11.56
N ALA A 20 0.68 -21.74 -11.93
CA ALA A 20 1.00 -20.34 -11.94
C ALA A 20 1.27 -19.98 -10.49
N ASN A 21 2.55 -20.02 -10.10
CA ASN A 21 3.02 -19.41 -8.87
C ASN A 21 2.60 -17.94 -8.96
N ALA A 22 1.46 -17.60 -8.36
CA ALA A 22 1.11 -16.24 -8.05
C ALA A 22 2.16 -15.78 -7.04
N GLN A 23 3.29 -15.30 -7.55
CA GLN A 23 4.35 -14.73 -6.75
C GLN A 23 3.79 -13.41 -6.23
N ALA A 24 3.14 -13.49 -5.06
CA ALA A 24 2.62 -12.32 -4.38
C ALA A 24 3.81 -11.40 -4.13
N THR A 25 3.76 -10.19 -4.70
CA THR A 25 4.78 -9.19 -4.40
C THR A 25 4.65 -8.85 -2.92
N PRO A 26 5.75 -8.92 -2.14
CA PRO A 26 5.69 -8.80 -0.69
C PRO A 26 5.13 -7.43 -0.27
N ASP A 27 4.36 -7.45 0.81
CA ASP A 27 3.74 -6.25 1.39
C ASP A 27 4.81 -5.41 2.11
N TYR A 28 4.44 -4.21 2.54
CA TYR A 28 5.35 -3.31 3.23
C TYR A 28 5.03 -3.21 4.71
N GLN A 29 6.06 -3.30 5.57
CA GLN A 29 6.01 -2.85 6.94
C GLN A 29 6.78 -1.53 7.05
N CYS A 30 6.11 -0.47 7.48
CA CYS A 30 6.63 0.88 7.48
C CYS A 30 6.73 1.44 8.90
N ARG A 31 7.70 2.32 9.13
CA ARG A 31 7.90 3.06 10.39
C ARG A 31 7.97 4.54 10.13
N VAL A 32 7.18 5.32 10.86
CA VAL A 32 7.21 6.79 10.79
C VAL A 32 8.40 7.32 11.59
N GLU A 33 9.15 8.25 11.02
CA GLU A 33 10.30 8.88 11.67
C GLU A 33 10.11 10.38 11.91
N ARG A 34 9.35 11.05 11.05
CA ARG A 34 9.12 12.49 11.15
C ARG A 34 7.76 12.88 10.57
N ILE A 35 7.23 14.01 11.02
CA ILE A 35 5.99 14.61 10.54
C ILE A 35 6.25 16.09 10.21
N ASP A 36 5.51 16.61 9.25
CA ASP A 36 5.44 18.03 8.92
C ASP A 36 4.00 18.44 8.60
N THR A 37 3.72 19.73 8.50
CA THR A 37 2.40 20.25 8.16
C THR A 37 2.47 21.57 7.39
N ALA A 38 1.44 21.86 6.59
CA ALA A 38 1.32 23.13 5.89
C ALA A 38 1.19 24.35 6.83
N SER A 39 0.82 24.14 8.10
CA SER A 39 0.70 25.20 9.10
C SER A 39 2.03 25.52 9.78
N THR A 40 2.42 26.79 9.80
CA THR A 40 3.59 27.28 10.55
C THR A 40 3.27 27.59 12.02
N ALA A 41 1.99 27.64 12.40
CA ALA A 41 1.59 27.92 13.77
C ALA A 41 1.85 26.71 14.67
N PRO A 42 2.43 26.90 15.88
CA PRO A 42 2.47 25.86 16.90
C PRO A 42 1.04 25.43 17.23
N SER A 43 0.72 24.17 16.95
CA SER A 43 -0.57 23.60 17.27
C SER A 43 -0.40 22.40 18.19
N SER A 44 -1.32 22.28 19.17
CA SER A 44 -1.47 21.05 19.95
C SER A 44 -1.73 19.84 19.04
N SER A 45 -2.36 20.06 17.88
CA SER A 45 -2.54 19.03 16.87
C SER A 45 -1.22 18.49 16.34
N ARG A 46 -0.22 19.32 16.00
CA ARG A 46 1.08 18.82 15.53
C ARG A 46 1.77 17.97 16.59
N LYS A 47 1.82 18.44 17.84
CA LYS A 47 2.43 17.69 18.95
C LYS A 47 1.73 16.35 19.16
N TYR A 48 0.39 16.34 19.16
CA TYR A 48 -0.40 15.11 19.25
C TYR A 48 -0.08 14.15 18.10
N GLN A 49 0.02 14.65 16.85
CA GLN A 49 0.37 13.81 15.71
C GLN A 49 1.77 13.20 15.87
N GLU A 50 2.74 13.94 16.37
CA GLU A 50 4.10 13.44 16.64
C GLU A 50 4.09 12.31 17.67
N GLU A 51 3.47 12.54 18.82
CA GLU A 51 3.34 11.54 19.89
C GLU A 51 2.61 10.27 19.42
N GLU A 52 1.59 10.45 18.58
CA GLU A 52 0.78 9.34 18.12
C GLU A 52 1.37 8.54 16.97
N HIS A 53 2.32 9.08 16.20
CA HIS A 53 2.77 8.42 14.98
C HIS A 53 4.28 8.17 14.93
N VAL A 54 5.13 9.08 15.41
CA VAL A 54 6.59 8.94 15.30
C VAL A 54 7.07 7.70 16.07
N GLY A 55 7.92 6.91 15.43
CA GLY A 55 8.41 5.64 15.95
C GLY A 55 7.43 4.48 15.84
N LYS A 56 6.16 4.71 15.48
CA LYS A 56 5.15 3.65 15.33
C LYS A 56 5.12 3.08 13.91
N GLN A 57 4.45 1.94 13.75
CA GLN A 57 4.41 1.17 12.51
C GLN A 57 3.01 1.08 11.89
N PHE A 58 3.00 0.90 10.58
CA PHE A 58 1.84 0.55 9.78
C PHE A 58 2.26 -0.40 8.66
N THR A 59 1.31 -1.08 8.04
CA THR A 59 1.53 -1.94 6.88
C THR A 59 0.86 -1.38 5.64
N VAL A 60 1.32 -1.80 4.48
CA VAL A 60 0.72 -1.49 3.18
C VAL A 60 0.57 -2.79 2.39
N GLU A 61 -0.68 -3.17 2.09
CA GLU A 61 -0.94 -4.27 1.17
C GLU A 61 -0.56 -3.81 -0.25
N ARG A 62 0.50 -4.36 -0.83
CA ARG A 62 1.09 -3.86 -2.08
C ARG A 62 0.15 -3.99 -3.27
N ARG A 63 -0.72 -5.01 -3.24
CA ARG A 63 -1.70 -5.26 -4.30
C ARG A 63 -2.80 -4.20 -4.36
N THR A 64 -3.25 -3.67 -3.22
CA THR A 64 -4.41 -2.76 -3.14
C THR A 64 -4.02 -1.35 -2.71
N GLY A 65 -2.84 -1.18 -2.13
CA GLY A 65 -2.40 0.05 -1.48
C GLY A 65 -3.07 0.28 -0.12
N LEU A 66 -3.80 -0.69 0.44
CA LEU A 66 -4.47 -0.55 1.72
C LEU A 66 -3.47 -0.41 2.87
N MET A 67 -3.60 0.68 3.63
CA MET A 67 -2.78 0.93 4.82
C MET A 67 -3.50 0.49 6.10
N ALA A 68 -2.79 -0.22 6.98
CA ALA A 68 -3.31 -0.64 8.29
C ALA A 68 -2.31 -0.34 9.43
N GLY A 69 -2.81 0.05 10.60
CA GLY A 69 -1.98 0.41 11.76
C GLY A 69 -2.10 1.89 12.12
N VAL A 70 -0.98 2.53 12.47
CA VAL A 70 -0.94 3.91 12.95
C VAL A 70 -1.32 4.94 11.87
N LEU A 71 -1.05 4.62 10.60
CA LEU A 71 -1.49 5.40 9.45
C LEU A 71 -2.51 4.58 8.63
N LYS A 72 -3.52 5.27 8.12
CA LYS A 72 -4.62 4.73 7.31
C LYS A 72 -4.94 5.68 6.17
N ASN A 73 -5.23 5.11 5.00
CA ASN A 73 -5.64 5.83 3.79
C ASN A 73 -7.04 5.41 3.30
N SER A 74 -7.72 4.53 4.02
CA SER A 74 -9.05 4.03 3.67
C SER A 74 -9.95 4.13 4.89
N TYR A 75 -11.09 4.78 4.69
CA TYR A 75 -12.17 4.88 5.68
C TYR A 75 -13.44 4.35 5.01
N ALA A 76 -14.15 5.20 4.26
CA ALA A 76 -15.31 4.79 3.47
C ALA A 76 -14.96 4.40 2.02
N THR A 77 -13.84 4.93 1.51
CA THR A 77 -13.39 4.74 0.13
C THR A 77 -12.18 3.82 0.05
N LYS A 78 -12.03 3.15 -1.09
CA LYS A 78 -10.90 2.24 -1.36
C LYS A 78 -9.73 3.02 -1.98
N PRO A 79 -8.48 2.71 -1.57
CA PRO A 79 -7.30 3.28 -2.20
C PRO A 79 -7.13 2.73 -3.62
N ILE A 80 -6.41 3.48 -4.44
CA ILE A 80 -6.07 3.14 -5.82
C ILE A 80 -4.55 3.16 -5.95
N VAL A 81 -3.96 2.02 -6.29
CA VAL A 81 -2.56 1.95 -6.71
C VAL A 81 -2.46 2.53 -8.12
N ILE A 82 -1.70 3.61 -8.28
CA ILE A 82 -1.48 4.25 -9.59
C ILE A 82 -0.11 3.90 -10.18
N ASP A 83 0.83 3.47 -9.35
CA ASP A 83 2.10 2.87 -9.76
C ASP A 83 2.47 1.74 -8.82
N HIS A 84 2.81 0.57 -9.37
CA HIS A 84 3.26 -0.58 -8.56
C HIS A 84 4.73 -0.47 -8.12
N GLY A 85 5.46 0.57 -8.51
CA GLY A 85 6.88 0.71 -8.24
C GLY A 85 7.76 -0.30 -8.99
N SER A 86 9.02 0.05 -9.15
CA SER A 86 10.03 -0.77 -9.82
C SER A 86 11.42 -0.33 -9.39
N THR A 87 12.46 -0.93 -10.00
CA THR A 87 13.85 -0.46 -9.87
C THR A 87 14.06 0.96 -10.42
N GLU A 88 13.08 1.55 -11.10
CA GLU A 88 13.17 2.85 -11.78
C GLU A 88 12.10 3.85 -11.30
N ASN A 89 11.11 3.41 -10.53
CA ASN A 89 9.96 4.25 -10.16
C ASN A 89 9.43 3.91 -8.76
N SER A 90 8.83 4.88 -8.08
CA SER A 90 8.20 4.68 -6.78
C SER A 90 6.87 3.93 -6.90
N PHE A 91 6.54 3.14 -5.88
CA PHE A 91 5.18 2.67 -5.62
C PHE A 91 4.32 3.84 -5.16
N LYS A 92 3.13 4.02 -5.73
CA LYS A 92 2.26 5.17 -5.47
C LYS A 92 0.80 4.76 -5.30
N VAL A 93 0.19 5.30 -4.26
CA VAL A 93 -1.22 5.06 -3.92
C VAL A 93 -1.90 6.39 -3.65
N ILE A 94 -3.08 6.56 -4.21
CA ILE A 94 -3.95 7.70 -3.92
C ILE A 94 -5.26 7.18 -3.33
N SER A 95 -5.79 7.91 -2.36
CA SER A 95 -7.14 7.73 -1.88
C SER A 95 -7.77 9.09 -1.67
N THR A 96 -9.03 9.21 -2.03
CA THR A 96 -9.83 10.41 -1.79
C THR A 96 -11.12 10.00 -1.12
N MET A 97 -11.68 10.91 -0.33
CA MET A 97 -13.01 10.76 0.24
C MET A 97 -13.75 12.06 0.00
N ARG A 98 -14.74 12.03 -0.88
CA ARG A 98 -15.57 13.19 -1.21
C ARG A 98 -16.58 13.45 -0.10
N ARG A 99 -17.17 14.64 -0.12
CA ARG A 99 -18.16 15.06 0.90
C ARG A 99 -19.36 14.10 0.97
N ASP A 100 -19.82 13.63 -0.19
CA ASP A 100 -20.91 12.66 -0.37
C ASP A 100 -20.55 11.23 0.04
N GLU A 101 -19.28 10.94 0.34
CA GLU A 101 -18.77 9.60 0.66
C GLU A 101 -18.51 9.42 2.16
N GLY A 102 -19.09 10.28 3.01
CA GLY A 102 -18.98 10.15 4.46
C GLY A 102 -17.79 10.88 5.09
N ALA A 103 -17.15 11.80 4.36
CA ALA A 103 -16.05 12.62 4.88
C ALA A 103 -16.47 13.72 5.90
N GLY A 104 -17.78 13.87 6.15
CA GLY A 104 -18.31 14.89 7.06
C GLY A 104 -18.31 16.28 6.42
N LEU A 105 -17.64 17.24 7.07
CA LEU A 105 -17.70 18.66 6.68
C LEU A 105 -16.94 19.00 5.38
N GLY A 106 -16.00 18.15 4.97
CA GLY A 106 -15.12 18.42 3.83
C GLY A 106 -14.80 17.15 3.03
N SER A 107 -13.79 17.22 2.18
CA SER A 107 -13.18 16.07 1.52
C SER A 107 -11.84 15.75 2.17
N SER A 108 -11.38 14.51 2.03
CA SER A 108 -10.03 14.12 2.41
C SER A 108 -9.22 13.61 1.23
N ILE A 109 -7.93 13.88 1.24
CA ILE A 109 -6.96 13.37 0.28
C ILE A 109 -5.81 12.69 1.01
N TYR A 110 -5.43 11.53 0.49
CA TYR A 110 -4.32 10.73 0.98
C TYR A 110 -3.44 10.33 -0.21
N ALA A 111 -2.13 10.50 -0.09
CA ALA A 111 -1.18 10.09 -1.12
C ALA A 111 0.04 9.45 -0.47
N LEU A 112 0.32 8.19 -0.81
CA LEU A 112 1.49 7.45 -0.36
C LEU A 112 2.45 7.28 -1.55
N THR A 113 3.72 7.56 -1.31
CA THR A 113 4.81 7.24 -2.23
C THR A 113 5.88 6.46 -1.46
N ILE A 114 6.26 5.29 -1.95
CA ILE A 114 7.39 4.49 -1.43
C ILE A 114 8.44 4.40 -2.54
N ASN A 115 9.67 4.84 -2.26
CA ASN A 115 10.76 4.88 -3.22
C ASN A 115 11.35 3.49 -3.50
N GLU A 116 10.60 2.65 -4.19
CA GLU A 116 10.97 1.27 -4.55
C GLU A 116 12.33 1.19 -5.28
N PHE A 117 12.66 2.24 -6.05
CA PHE A 117 13.89 2.37 -6.82
C PHE A 117 15.15 2.47 -5.94
N GLU A 118 15.03 2.79 -4.65
CA GLU A 118 16.18 2.83 -3.74
C GLU A 118 16.78 1.43 -3.60
N GLN A 119 18.09 1.25 -3.79
CA GLN A 119 18.71 -0.09 -3.69
C GLN A 119 18.80 -0.62 -2.24
N SER A 120 18.46 0.21 -1.26
CA SER A 120 18.41 -0.13 0.16
C SER A 120 17.26 -1.12 0.47
N PRO A 121 17.39 -2.02 1.47
CA PRO A 121 16.26 -2.80 1.98
C PRO A 121 15.19 -1.91 2.63
N LYS A 122 15.60 -0.76 3.18
CA LYS A 122 14.72 0.30 3.69
C LYS A 122 14.42 1.29 2.58
N LYS A 123 13.18 1.30 2.09
CA LYS A 123 12.68 2.22 1.07
C LYS A 123 12.08 3.43 1.75
N SER A 124 12.55 4.63 1.46
CA SER A 124 11.97 5.86 2.00
C SER A 124 10.51 6.00 1.56
N PHE A 125 9.65 6.51 2.44
CA PHE A 125 8.28 6.87 2.08
C PHE A 125 7.93 8.30 2.47
N ILE A 126 6.96 8.84 1.72
CA ILE A 126 6.20 10.03 2.09
C ILE A 126 4.71 9.69 2.05
N PHE A 127 3.97 10.10 3.07
CA PHE A 127 2.52 9.98 3.12
C PHE A 127 1.89 11.33 3.42
N LEU A 128 1.09 11.84 2.49
CA LEU A 128 0.25 13.01 2.67
C LEU A 128 -1.09 12.57 3.23
N ARG A 129 -1.55 13.25 4.28
CA ARG A 129 -2.92 13.16 4.80
C ARG A 129 -3.43 14.57 5.02
N ASN A 130 -4.24 15.05 4.08
CA ASN A 130 -4.72 16.44 4.05
C ASN A 130 -3.56 17.44 4.13
N ASP A 131 -3.38 18.09 5.27
CA ASP A 131 -2.36 19.11 5.55
C ASP A 131 -1.13 18.58 6.30
N PHE A 132 -1.12 17.29 6.67
CA PHE A 132 0.02 16.63 7.33
C PHE A 132 0.80 15.76 6.36
N VAL A 133 2.12 15.76 6.51
CA VAL A 133 3.05 14.93 5.75
C VAL A 133 3.85 14.07 6.72
N TYR A 134 3.86 12.76 6.47
CA TYR A 134 4.59 11.77 7.27
C TYR A 134 5.76 11.25 6.45
N PHE A 135 6.91 11.09 7.11
CA PHE A 135 8.15 10.58 6.52
C PHE A 135 8.64 9.37 7.30
N GLY A 136 9.35 8.47 6.63
CA GLY A 136 10.01 7.34 7.25
C GLY A 136 10.47 6.34 6.20
N TYR A 137 10.49 5.06 6.57
CA TYR A 137 10.88 3.98 5.66
C TYR A 137 9.93 2.78 5.74
N CYS A 138 9.98 1.96 4.71
CA CYS A 138 9.28 0.71 4.55
C CYS A 138 10.26 -0.42 4.20
N GLU A 139 9.98 -1.62 4.68
CA GLU A 139 10.70 -2.85 4.35
C GLU A 139 9.67 -3.88 3.85
N HIS A 140 10.08 -4.75 2.93
CA HIS A 140 9.24 -5.86 2.48
C HIS A 140 9.15 -6.95 3.57
N PHE A 141 7.98 -7.57 3.72
CA PHE A 141 7.76 -8.69 4.65
C PHE A 141 6.84 -9.78 4.06
#